data_AF-A0A9X2PA36-F1
#
_entry.id   AF-A0A9X2PA36-F1
#
_cell.length_a   1.000
_cell.length_b   1.000
_cell.length_c   1.000
_cell.angle_alpha   90.00
_cell.angle_beta   90.00
_cell.angle_gamma   90.00
#
_symmetry.space_group_name_H-M   'P 1'
#
loop_
_entity.id
_entity.type
_entity.pdbx_description
1 polymer ?
#
loop_
_entity_poly.entity_id
_entity_poly.type
_entity_poly.pdbx_seq_one_letter_code
_entity_poly.pdbx_strand_id
1 'polypeptide(L)'
;MKNNLNLLILLLLSIISGCQFSNQEVVIEKIDANFRNINVEDFRVELPGYFADQLGEFEKARINNYDVEFVGRNVEKIDGVTSTTFYYKVSGTGKSSDLEKFFLQVPPCAGVPSSWEPVQSSKLDSKGITWNIEIGKDESKNFSMTFAGDIPLGVIESSITRNAKREKCKIMGPCEGVTEICGSIFIDANADGVKQNSESGIPEIEIFLKSKATNKILGSVMTSEDGSFSFQVLKGEYFVETTDELLKLSYKATTPSSVHFCTDETDGSCINFGFEIDSEKTTRELKEGIVEGTAECTDYWVDQLNYCGSSKGDYTEEEILEFLKQIEKLLLTEPFQFGNKKIKTALEILKPVGTSEIEMFLKELLTAELNVVSRRGALREVDGVFEIWDNYNQALLIHCEAVGCEELGTCGEGVNDRHSISQSAGSRIMNTRLIEATNTLSAFNGTGGIRN
;
A
#
# COMPACT_ATOMS: atom_id res chain seq x y z
N MET A 1 25.54 86.50 -40.73
CA MET A 1 26.36 86.34 -41.96
C MET A 1 26.59 84.84 -42.17
N LYS A 2 26.02 84.29 -43.26
CA LYS A 2 26.23 83.01 -43.99
C LYS A 2 26.63 81.75 -43.18
N ASN A 3 26.06 80.55 -43.35
CA ASN A 3 24.96 80.01 -44.15
C ASN A 3 24.67 78.57 -43.63
N ASN A 4 23.40 78.24 -43.44
CA ASN A 4 22.66 76.97 -43.54
C ASN A 4 23.31 75.55 -43.44
N LEU A 5 22.56 74.72 -42.68
CA LEU A 5 22.04 73.35 -42.94
C LEU A 5 22.74 72.07 -42.39
N ASN A 6 22.01 71.45 -41.45
CA ASN A 6 21.65 70.02 -41.27
C ASN A 6 22.68 68.87 -41.36
N LEU A 7 22.79 68.18 -40.20
CA LEU A 7 22.39 66.78 -39.93
C LEU A 7 23.26 65.60 -40.42
N LEU A 8 23.58 64.76 -39.43
CA LEU A 8 23.63 63.29 -39.39
C LEU A 8 25.01 62.58 -39.39
N ILE A 9 25.40 62.17 -38.17
CA ILE A 9 25.93 60.85 -37.73
C ILE A 9 27.01 60.19 -38.59
N LEU A 10 28.22 60.01 -38.05
CA LEU A 10 28.84 58.69 -37.85
C LEU A 10 30.02 58.76 -36.85
N LEU A 11 30.22 57.65 -36.13
CA LEU A 11 30.79 57.50 -34.79
C LEU A 11 32.22 58.01 -34.51
N LEU A 12 32.33 58.66 -33.34
CA LEU A 12 33.46 58.82 -32.42
C LEU A 12 33.76 57.47 -31.69
N LEU A 13 34.86 57.20 -30.97
CA LEU A 13 36.15 57.82 -30.74
C LEU A 13 37.11 56.72 -30.26
N SER A 14 38.40 56.95 -30.47
CA SER A 14 39.53 56.18 -29.96
C SER A 14 40.01 56.65 -28.59
N ILE A 15 40.38 55.65 -27.76
CA ILE A 15 41.53 55.56 -26.82
C ILE A 15 41.62 56.55 -25.64
N ILE A 16 41.54 56.01 -24.42
CA ILE A 16 42.47 56.32 -23.32
C ILE A 16 42.86 55.02 -22.60
N SER A 17 44.16 54.84 -22.42
CA SER A 17 44.89 53.70 -21.85
C SER A 17 44.70 53.58 -20.32
N GLY A 18 44.36 52.37 -19.87
CA GLY A 18 44.31 51.96 -18.46
C GLY A 18 44.87 50.55 -18.26
N CYS A 19 45.50 50.34 -17.10
CA CYS A 19 46.00 49.10 -16.51
C CYS A 19 45.62 47.78 -17.22
N GLN A 20 46.63 47.01 -17.67
CA GLN A 20 46.44 45.59 -17.95
C GLN A 20 46.60 44.78 -16.67
N PHE A 21 45.49 44.38 -16.07
CA PHE A 21 45.40 43.12 -15.33
C PHE A 21 44.79 42.09 -16.28
N SER A 22 45.48 40.97 -16.46
CA SER A 22 44.98 39.79 -17.18
C SER A 22 43.86 39.16 -16.35
N ASN A 23 42.60 39.25 -16.82
CA ASN A 23 41.49 38.47 -16.28
C ASN A 23 41.78 36.98 -16.43
N GLN A 24 41.98 36.29 -15.31
CA GLN A 24 41.78 34.86 -15.22
C GLN A 24 40.37 34.65 -14.66
N GLU A 25 39.36 34.87 -15.52
CA GLU A 25 37.95 34.65 -15.21
C GLU A 25 37.60 33.16 -15.34
N VAL A 26 37.02 32.64 -14.26
CA VAL A 26 35.96 31.62 -14.24
C VAL A 26 36.29 30.27 -14.89
N VAL A 27 36.96 29.41 -14.11
CA VAL A 27 36.93 27.94 -14.32
C VAL A 27 36.02 27.24 -13.29
N ILE A 28 35.57 27.93 -12.24
CA ILE A 28 34.81 27.32 -11.14
C ILE A 28 33.31 27.14 -11.48
N GLU A 29 32.65 28.10 -12.15
CA GLU A 29 31.21 27.97 -12.51
C GLU A 29 30.95 26.93 -13.61
N LYS A 30 31.88 26.71 -14.55
CA LYS A 30 31.67 25.76 -15.65
C LYS A 30 31.66 24.30 -15.20
N ILE A 31 32.38 23.97 -14.13
CA ILE A 31 32.41 22.60 -13.59
C ILE A 31 31.11 22.30 -12.84
N ASP A 32 30.56 23.27 -12.10
CA ASP A 32 29.28 23.16 -11.38
C ASP A 32 28.08 23.00 -12.35
N ALA A 33 28.10 23.73 -13.47
CA ALA A 33 27.09 23.60 -14.52
C ALA A 33 27.17 22.24 -15.25
N ASN A 34 28.37 21.68 -15.45
CA ASN A 34 28.53 20.35 -16.04
C ASN A 34 28.10 19.22 -15.09
N PHE A 35 28.21 19.42 -13.78
CA PHE A 35 27.74 18.46 -12.77
C PHE A 35 26.20 18.51 -12.61
N ARG A 36 25.58 19.67 -12.82
CA ARG A 36 24.12 19.84 -12.94
C ARG A 36 23.52 19.38 -14.28
N ASN A 37 24.34 19.25 -15.31
CA ASN A 37 23.95 18.73 -16.64
C ASN A 37 24.17 17.22 -16.79
N ILE A 38 24.53 16.51 -15.71
CA ILE A 38 24.41 15.06 -15.66
C ILE A 38 22.91 14.77 -15.69
N ASN A 39 22.48 13.75 -16.44
CA ASN A 39 21.10 13.33 -16.61
C ASN A 39 20.55 12.75 -15.28
N VAL A 40 20.50 13.59 -14.24
CA VAL A 40 19.97 13.26 -12.91
C VAL A 40 18.47 13.25 -13.07
N GLU A 41 17.88 12.06 -13.19
CA GLU A 41 16.44 11.94 -13.09
C GLU A 41 16.01 12.49 -11.73
N ASP A 42 15.01 13.37 -11.74
CA ASP A 42 14.43 13.90 -10.51
C ASP A 42 13.73 12.73 -9.81
N PHE A 43 14.37 12.20 -8.78
CA PHE A 43 13.86 11.05 -8.02
C PHE A 43 12.44 11.27 -7.49
N ARG A 44 12.01 12.53 -7.36
CA ARG A 44 10.64 12.90 -6.97
C ARG A 44 9.58 12.45 -7.98
N VAL A 45 9.97 12.19 -9.24
CA VAL A 45 9.06 11.71 -10.29
C VAL A 45 8.92 10.18 -10.26
N GLU A 46 9.94 9.47 -9.79
CA GLU A 46 9.98 8.00 -9.79
C GLU A 46 9.42 7.37 -8.51
N LEU A 47 9.44 8.12 -7.40
CA LEU A 47 9.08 7.62 -6.08
C LEU A 47 7.69 8.09 -5.65
N PRO A 48 6.99 7.33 -4.79
CA PRO A 48 5.81 7.85 -4.12
C PRO A 48 6.13 9.18 -3.43
N GLY A 49 5.27 10.19 -3.62
CA GLY A 49 5.55 11.56 -3.13
C GLY A 49 5.89 11.61 -1.63
N TYR A 50 5.21 10.80 -0.81
CA TYR A 50 5.49 10.71 0.62
C TYR A 50 6.90 10.20 0.94
N PHE A 51 7.42 9.26 0.15
CA PHE A 51 8.76 8.69 0.33
C PHE A 51 9.82 9.63 -0.22
N ALA A 52 9.54 10.29 -1.35
CA ALA A 52 10.38 11.36 -1.88
C ALA A 52 10.53 12.51 -0.87
N ASP A 53 9.45 12.90 -0.19
CA ASP A 53 9.47 13.92 0.86
C ASP A 53 10.31 13.49 2.09
N GLN A 54 10.19 12.22 2.52
CA GLN A 54 11.04 11.66 3.57
C GLN A 54 12.53 11.73 3.20
N LEU A 55 12.87 11.33 1.98
CA LEU A 55 14.23 11.40 1.46
C LEU A 55 14.70 12.86 1.35
N GLY A 56 13.80 13.77 0.96
CA GLY A 56 14.04 15.20 0.81
C GLY A 56 14.65 15.88 2.04
N GLU A 57 14.33 15.41 3.25
CA GLU A 57 14.95 15.89 4.49
C GLU A 57 16.46 15.66 4.57
N PHE A 58 16.99 14.76 3.74
CA PHE A 58 18.40 14.35 3.70
C PHE A 58 19.12 14.77 2.40
N GLU A 59 18.52 15.63 1.56
CA GLU A 59 19.20 16.18 0.37
C GLU A 59 20.43 17.01 0.74
N LYS A 60 20.37 17.71 1.88
CA LYS A 60 21.46 18.56 2.34
C LYS A 60 21.60 18.51 3.84
N ALA A 61 22.84 18.38 4.29
CA ALA A 61 23.18 18.39 5.70
C ALA A 61 24.36 19.32 5.97
N ARG A 62 24.34 20.01 7.11
CA ARG A 62 25.47 20.81 7.59
C ARG A 62 26.24 20.05 8.65
N ILE A 63 27.55 19.92 8.46
CA ILE A 63 28.48 19.36 9.45
C ILE A 63 29.55 20.41 9.72
N ASN A 64 29.60 20.96 10.94
CA ASN A 64 30.44 22.12 11.27
C ASN A 64 30.23 23.30 10.29
N ASN A 65 31.31 23.70 9.63
CA ASN A 65 31.38 24.79 8.68
C ASN A 65 31.32 24.29 7.23
N TYR A 66 30.79 23.09 7.00
CA TYR A 66 30.65 22.49 5.69
C TYR A 66 29.23 22.04 5.42
N ASP A 67 28.81 22.23 4.18
CA ASP A 67 27.59 21.70 3.61
C ASP A 67 27.92 20.46 2.81
N VAL A 68 27.24 19.36 3.12
CA VAL A 68 27.21 18.14 2.31
C VAL A 68 25.87 18.12 1.60
N GLU A 69 25.90 18.05 0.28
CA GLU A 69 24.73 18.06 -0.59
C GLU A 69 24.75 16.79 -1.43
N PHE A 70 23.63 16.06 -1.42
CA PHE A 70 23.35 15.02 -2.40
C PHE A 70 22.94 15.72 -3.69
N VAL A 71 23.69 15.50 -4.76
CA VAL A 71 23.46 16.16 -6.04
C VAL A 71 22.55 15.35 -6.93
N GLY A 72 22.65 14.02 -6.88
CA GLY A 72 21.85 13.19 -7.75
C GLY A 72 22.25 11.73 -7.80
N ARG A 73 21.37 10.95 -8.42
CA ARG A 73 21.54 9.55 -8.76
C ARG A 73 21.41 9.41 -10.27
N ASN A 74 22.29 8.65 -10.90
CA ASN A 74 22.25 8.36 -12.33
C ASN A 74 22.30 6.84 -12.52
N VAL A 75 21.33 6.29 -13.25
CA VAL A 75 21.30 4.88 -13.63
C VAL A 75 21.64 4.78 -15.11
N GLU A 76 22.77 4.15 -15.42
CA GLU A 76 23.21 3.94 -16.79
C GLU A 76 23.05 2.47 -17.17
N LYS A 77 22.53 2.23 -18.39
CA LYS A 77 22.41 0.89 -18.96
C LYS A 77 23.15 0.83 -20.29
N ILE A 78 24.33 0.22 -20.28
CA ILE A 78 25.21 0.11 -21.45
C ILE A 78 25.38 -1.37 -21.77
N ASP A 79 25.06 -1.77 -23.00
CA ASP A 79 25.18 -3.15 -23.48
C ASP A 79 24.52 -4.20 -22.56
N GLY A 80 23.40 -3.82 -21.93
CA GLY A 80 22.66 -4.68 -21.00
C GLY A 80 23.24 -4.74 -19.58
N VAL A 81 24.34 -4.05 -19.30
CA VAL A 81 24.90 -3.87 -17.96
C VAL A 81 24.35 -2.59 -17.34
N THR A 82 23.70 -2.72 -16.19
CA THR A 82 23.23 -1.57 -15.41
C THR A 82 24.25 -1.16 -14.36
N SER A 83 24.47 0.14 -14.18
CA SER A 83 25.25 0.71 -13.07
C SER A 83 24.56 1.95 -12.52
N THR A 84 24.71 2.18 -11.21
CA THR A 84 24.15 3.35 -10.53
C THR A 84 25.26 4.19 -9.93
N THR A 85 25.28 5.49 -10.21
CA THR A 85 26.22 6.45 -9.61
C THR A 85 25.49 7.46 -8.73
N PHE A 86 25.97 7.65 -7.51
CA PHE A 86 25.50 8.67 -6.56
C PHE A 86 26.52 9.80 -6.51
N TYR A 87 26.05 11.04 -6.61
CA TYR A 87 26.87 12.24 -6.69
C TYR A 87 26.64 13.15 -5.48
N TYR A 88 27.73 13.74 -5.00
CA TYR A 88 27.74 14.59 -3.81
C TYR A 88 28.60 15.83 -4.04
N LYS A 89 28.30 16.89 -3.30
CA LYS A 89 29.10 18.10 -3.23
C LYS A 89 29.33 18.49 -1.79
N VAL A 90 30.59 18.75 -1.42
CA VAL A 90 30.97 19.27 -0.11
C VAL A 90 31.51 20.67 -0.27
N SER A 91 30.90 21.64 0.41
CA SER A 91 31.21 23.07 0.27
C SER A 91 31.52 23.70 1.62
N GLY A 92 32.57 24.51 1.69
CA GLY A 92 32.82 25.37 2.85
C GLY A 92 31.76 26.46 3.00
N THR A 93 31.52 26.92 4.22
CA THR A 93 30.50 27.94 4.56
C THR A 93 31.08 29.36 4.71
N GLY A 94 32.31 29.60 4.24
CA GLY A 94 33.07 30.84 4.40
C GLY A 94 33.69 31.04 5.78
N LYS A 95 33.47 30.11 6.72
CA LYS A 95 34.04 30.13 8.07
C LYS A 95 35.36 29.36 8.13
N SER A 96 36.35 29.90 8.83
CA SER A 96 37.69 29.31 8.96
C SER A 96 37.64 27.96 9.69
N SER A 97 37.93 26.90 8.95
CA SER A 97 38.28 25.57 9.45
C SER A 97 38.61 24.73 8.23
N ASP A 98 39.65 23.92 8.30
CA ASP A 98 40.01 23.01 7.20
C ASP A 98 39.53 21.59 7.57
N LEU A 99 38.78 20.97 6.65
CA LEU A 99 38.40 19.57 6.66
C LEU A 99 39.63 18.75 6.34
N GLU A 100 39.92 17.71 7.11
CA GLU A 100 41.05 16.80 6.83
C GLU A 100 40.57 15.52 6.14
N LYS A 101 39.39 15.04 6.54
CA LYS A 101 38.79 13.83 5.97
C LYS A 101 37.31 13.99 5.75
N PHE A 102 36.85 13.52 4.60
CA PHE A 102 35.44 13.32 4.29
C PHE A 102 35.16 11.84 4.15
N PHE A 103 34.02 11.37 4.65
CA PHE A 103 33.62 9.97 4.58
C PHE A 103 32.16 9.86 4.16
N LEU A 104 31.90 8.89 3.30
CA LEU A 104 30.57 8.41 2.94
C LEU A 104 30.49 6.90 3.22
N GLN A 105 29.42 6.49 3.91
CA GLN A 105 29.14 5.08 4.14
C GLN A 105 28.86 4.36 2.80
N VAL A 106 29.38 3.14 2.70
CA VAL A 106 28.99 2.17 1.68
C VAL A 106 28.16 1.10 2.39
N PRO A 107 26.84 1.08 2.21
CA PRO A 107 25.97 0.16 2.92
C PRO A 107 26.00 -1.23 2.27
N PRO A 108 25.81 -2.31 3.05
CA PRO A 108 25.81 -3.67 2.51
C PRO A 108 24.80 -3.91 1.39
N CYS A 109 23.65 -3.24 1.42
CA CYS A 109 22.60 -3.36 0.40
C CYS A 109 23.06 -2.92 -1.01
N ALA A 110 24.09 -2.06 -1.10
CA ALA A 110 24.63 -1.57 -2.37
C ALA A 110 25.73 -2.48 -2.93
N GLY A 111 26.25 -3.40 -2.13
CA GLY A 111 27.45 -4.16 -2.44
C GLY A 111 28.72 -3.31 -2.42
N VAL A 112 29.76 -3.79 -3.11
CA VAL A 112 31.06 -3.10 -3.20
C VAL A 112 31.02 -2.13 -4.38
N PRO A 113 31.42 -0.85 -4.21
CA PRO A 113 31.45 0.11 -5.32
C PRO A 113 32.47 -0.33 -6.37
N SER A 114 32.09 -0.20 -7.65
CA SER A 114 32.94 -0.47 -8.80
C SER A 114 33.93 0.67 -9.08
N SER A 115 33.55 1.91 -8.76
CA SER A 115 34.41 3.09 -8.82
C SER A 115 33.92 4.19 -7.89
N TRP A 116 34.76 5.19 -7.63
CA TRP A 116 34.41 6.38 -6.87
C TRP A 116 35.36 7.53 -7.23
N GLU A 117 34.89 8.76 -7.09
CA GLU A 117 35.70 9.94 -7.36
C GLU A 117 35.69 10.92 -6.19
N PRO A 118 36.81 11.63 -5.94
CA PRO A 118 38.13 11.44 -6.55
C PRO A 118 38.83 10.16 -6.07
N VAL A 119 39.56 9.45 -6.94
CA VAL A 119 40.33 8.26 -6.52
C VAL A 119 41.56 8.64 -5.68
N GLN A 120 42.17 9.79 -5.96
CA GLN A 120 43.38 10.25 -5.27
C GLN A 120 43.09 10.55 -3.80
N SER A 121 44.01 10.16 -2.92
CA SER A 121 43.91 10.34 -1.45
C SER A 121 42.67 9.70 -0.81
N SER A 122 42.01 8.78 -1.50
CA SER A 122 40.86 8.04 -1.01
C SER A 122 41.24 6.63 -0.52
N LYS A 123 40.41 6.06 0.34
CA LYS A 123 40.52 4.67 0.79
C LYS A 123 39.12 4.10 1.02
N LEU A 124 38.85 2.95 0.42
CA LEU A 124 37.70 2.11 0.74
C LEU A 124 38.06 1.18 1.91
N ASP A 125 37.18 1.09 2.90
CA ASP A 125 37.20 0.07 3.95
C ASP A 125 35.83 -0.60 4.10
N SER A 126 35.67 -1.43 5.12
CA SER A 126 34.42 -2.18 5.34
C SER A 126 33.20 -1.32 5.69
N LYS A 127 33.38 -0.02 5.98
CA LYS A 127 32.31 0.91 6.34
C LYS A 127 32.00 1.89 5.22
N GLY A 128 32.97 2.22 4.38
CA GLY A 128 32.78 3.15 3.28
C GLY A 128 34.05 3.74 2.74
N ILE A 129 33.90 4.86 2.03
CA ILE A 129 35.00 5.55 1.36
C ILE A 129 35.40 6.76 2.20
N THR A 130 36.69 6.86 2.52
CA THR A 130 37.29 8.03 3.18
C THR A 130 38.21 8.75 2.20
N TRP A 131 37.99 10.03 1.98
CA TRP A 131 38.90 10.93 1.28
C TRP A 131 39.71 11.75 2.28
N ASN A 132 41.04 11.64 2.24
CA ASN A 132 41.96 12.49 3.01
C ASN A 132 42.30 13.71 2.16
N ILE A 133 41.44 14.73 2.21
CA ILE A 133 41.49 15.88 1.31
C ILE A 133 41.15 17.14 2.09
N GLU A 134 41.84 18.23 1.79
CA GLU A 134 41.51 19.55 2.31
C GLU A 134 40.51 20.25 1.38
N ILE A 135 39.51 20.89 1.99
CA ILE A 135 38.54 21.76 1.29
C ILE A 135 38.54 23.08 2.04
N GLY A 136 38.98 24.15 1.38
CA GLY A 136 39.01 25.48 1.98
C GLY A 136 37.62 26.02 2.33
N LYS A 137 37.58 27.04 3.18
CA LYS A 137 36.34 27.67 3.67
C LYS A 137 35.41 28.20 2.56
N ASP A 138 35.96 28.59 1.41
CA ASP A 138 35.20 29.12 0.26
C ASP A 138 35.25 28.15 -0.94
N GLU A 139 35.74 26.93 -0.73
CA GLU A 139 35.89 25.93 -1.79
C GLU A 139 34.75 24.92 -1.78
N SER A 140 34.56 24.24 -2.91
CA SER A 140 33.67 23.10 -3.02
C SER A 140 34.36 21.97 -3.77
N LYS A 141 34.07 20.73 -3.39
CA LYS A 141 34.51 19.54 -4.12
C LYS A 141 33.38 18.56 -4.32
N ASN A 142 33.41 17.91 -5.48
CA ASN A 142 32.45 16.89 -5.86
C ASN A 142 33.00 15.51 -5.54
N PHE A 143 32.11 14.61 -5.16
CA PHE A 143 32.40 13.21 -4.85
C PHE A 143 31.37 12.32 -5.53
N SER A 144 31.75 11.09 -5.83
CA SER A 144 30.83 10.09 -6.36
C SER A 144 31.18 8.70 -5.89
N MET A 145 30.18 7.81 -5.96
CA MET A 145 30.35 6.36 -5.82
C MET A 145 29.47 5.66 -6.85
N THR A 146 30.03 4.70 -7.57
CA THR A 146 29.35 3.92 -8.60
C THR A 146 29.27 2.47 -8.17
N PHE A 147 28.12 1.85 -8.39
CA PHE A 147 27.81 0.47 -8.07
C PHE A 147 27.33 -0.27 -9.31
N ALA A 148 27.52 -1.59 -9.33
CA ALA A 148 26.87 -2.45 -10.30
C ALA A 148 25.39 -2.64 -9.95
N GLY A 149 24.53 -2.64 -10.95
CA GLY A 149 23.08 -2.78 -10.79
C GLY A 149 22.33 -1.46 -10.60
N ASP A 150 21.02 -1.59 -10.47
CA ASP A 150 20.07 -0.53 -10.17
C ASP A 150 19.92 -0.42 -8.65
N ILE A 151 20.68 0.50 -8.03
CA ILE A 151 20.72 0.64 -6.57
C ILE A 151 19.73 1.73 -6.15
N PRO A 152 18.70 1.44 -5.36
CA PRO A 152 17.69 2.44 -4.99
C PRO A 152 18.27 3.51 -4.05
N LEU A 153 17.54 4.61 -3.91
CA LEU A 153 17.85 5.65 -2.93
C LEU A 153 17.62 5.14 -1.50
N GLY A 154 18.30 5.77 -0.55
CA GLY A 154 18.22 5.55 0.88
C GLY A 154 18.97 6.67 1.60
N VAL A 155 19.34 6.44 2.85
CA VAL A 155 20.01 7.44 3.69
C VAL A 155 21.22 6.83 4.37
N ILE A 156 22.39 7.34 4.03
CA ILE A 156 23.68 6.88 4.52
C ILE A 156 24.28 7.82 5.58
N GLU A 157 25.19 7.30 6.39
CA GLU A 157 26.05 8.12 7.25
C GLU A 157 27.10 8.84 6.41
N SER A 158 27.23 10.16 6.64
CA SER A 158 28.36 10.96 6.19
C SER A 158 29.10 11.52 7.39
N SER A 159 30.40 11.80 7.24
CA SER A 159 31.14 12.44 8.30
C SER A 159 32.33 13.24 7.82
N ILE A 160 32.67 14.25 8.62
CA ILE A 160 33.84 15.09 8.44
C ILE A 160 34.74 14.95 9.67
N THR A 161 36.04 14.79 9.44
CA THR A 161 37.05 14.76 10.50
C THR A 161 37.94 16.00 10.44
N ARG A 162 38.18 16.60 11.60
CA ARG A 162 39.11 17.72 11.81
C ARG A 162 39.78 17.59 13.17
N ASN A 163 41.10 17.78 13.26
CA ASN A 163 41.86 17.67 14.50
C ASN A 163 41.55 16.36 15.25
N ALA A 164 41.50 15.24 14.51
CA ALA A 164 41.09 13.92 15.01
C ALA A 164 39.66 13.81 15.60
N LYS A 165 38.84 14.87 15.56
CA LYS A 165 37.42 14.84 15.94
C LYS A 165 36.57 14.55 14.71
N ARG A 166 35.80 13.46 14.76
CA ARG A 166 34.86 13.06 13.71
C ARG A 166 33.45 13.52 14.08
N GLU A 167 32.80 14.23 13.18
CA GLU A 167 31.39 14.63 13.30
C GLU A 167 30.58 14.05 12.13
N LYS A 168 29.35 13.64 12.43
CA LYS A 168 28.53 12.82 11.54
C LYS A 168 27.22 13.53 11.20
N CYS A 169 26.65 13.20 10.04
CA CYS A 169 25.27 13.46 9.71
C CYS A 169 24.69 12.29 8.92
N LYS A 170 23.40 12.38 8.61
CA LYS A 170 22.75 11.57 7.59
C LYS A 170 22.65 12.37 6.30
N ILE A 171 22.79 11.71 5.17
CA ILE A 171 22.63 12.29 3.83
C ILE A 171 22.02 11.23 2.92
N MET A 172 21.24 11.64 1.93
CA MET A 172 20.71 10.74 0.91
C MET A 172 21.84 9.97 0.20
N GLY A 173 21.60 8.72 -0.16
CA GLY A 173 22.59 7.87 -0.82
C GLY A 173 22.05 6.50 -1.19
N PRO A 174 22.91 5.48 -1.35
CA PRO A 174 22.47 4.15 -1.75
C PRO A 174 21.70 3.44 -0.64
N CYS A 175 20.45 3.03 -0.89
CA CYS A 175 19.60 1.99 -0.29
C CYS A 175 19.55 1.76 1.25
N GLU A 176 20.38 2.43 2.04
CA GLU A 176 20.47 2.23 3.49
C GLU A 176 19.25 2.80 4.18
N GLY A 177 18.75 2.08 5.17
CA GLY A 177 17.63 2.55 5.98
C GLY A 177 16.31 2.66 5.20
N VAL A 178 16.18 2.02 4.04
CA VAL A 178 14.89 1.83 3.36
C VAL A 178 14.31 0.48 3.76
N THR A 179 13.00 0.44 3.93
CA THR A 179 12.25 -0.76 4.27
C THR A 179 10.83 -0.65 3.75
N GLU A 180 10.06 -1.71 3.95
CA GLU A 180 8.67 -1.80 3.53
C GLU A 180 7.79 -2.08 4.75
N ILE A 181 6.66 -1.39 4.81
CA ILE A 181 5.55 -1.75 5.70
C ILE A 181 4.47 -2.37 4.82
N CYS A 182 4.19 -3.65 5.04
CA CYS A 182 3.15 -4.40 4.34
C CYS A 182 1.92 -4.59 5.23
N GLY A 183 0.80 -4.91 4.60
CA GLY A 183 -0.42 -5.21 5.31
C GLY A 183 -1.55 -5.68 4.43
N SER A 184 -2.68 -6.00 5.07
CA SER A 184 -3.90 -6.31 4.36
C SER A 184 -5.13 -5.88 5.15
N ILE A 185 -6.12 -5.38 4.44
CA ILE A 185 -7.48 -5.27 4.97
C ILE A 185 -8.28 -6.50 4.53
N PHE A 186 -9.04 -7.10 5.44
CA PHE A 186 -9.71 -8.37 5.20
C PHE A 186 -11.09 -8.44 5.88
N ILE A 187 -11.94 -9.29 5.33
CA ILE A 187 -13.25 -9.60 5.88
C ILE A 187 -13.04 -10.64 6.98
N ASP A 188 -13.11 -10.18 8.22
CA ASP A 188 -12.93 -10.99 9.41
C ASP A 188 -14.24 -11.70 9.75
N ALA A 189 -14.39 -12.90 9.21
CA ALA A 189 -15.67 -13.57 9.14
C ALA A 189 -16.10 -14.16 10.49
N ASN A 190 -15.13 -14.65 11.26
CA ASN A 190 -15.32 -15.21 12.60
C ASN A 190 -15.13 -14.17 13.72
N ALA A 191 -14.67 -12.96 13.37
CA ALA A 191 -14.41 -11.84 14.25
C ALA A 191 -13.33 -12.12 15.31
N ASP A 192 -12.27 -12.85 14.92
CA ASP A 192 -11.14 -13.19 15.81
C ASP A 192 -9.96 -12.20 15.71
N GLY A 193 -9.98 -11.31 14.72
CA GLY A 193 -8.98 -10.29 14.48
C GLY A 193 -7.71 -10.79 13.78
N VAL A 194 -7.69 -12.04 13.29
CA VAL A 194 -6.52 -12.69 12.71
C VAL A 194 -6.83 -13.13 11.28
N LYS A 195 -6.16 -12.51 10.29
CA LYS A 195 -6.33 -12.89 8.89
C LYS A 195 -6.02 -14.37 8.67
N GLN A 196 -7.03 -15.17 8.30
CA GLN A 196 -6.80 -16.54 7.84
C GLN A 196 -6.82 -16.64 6.32
N ASN A 197 -6.29 -17.75 5.78
CA ASN A 197 -6.14 -17.92 4.32
C ASN A 197 -7.47 -17.93 3.55
N SER A 198 -8.57 -18.26 4.22
CA SER A 198 -9.92 -18.27 3.65
C SER A 198 -10.59 -16.90 3.64
N GLU A 199 -10.02 -15.91 4.33
CA GLU A 199 -10.61 -14.58 4.44
C GLU A 199 -10.20 -13.69 3.28
N SER A 200 -11.20 -13.22 2.54
CA SER A 200 -10.99 -12.34 1.41
C SER A 200 -10.52 -10.95 1.86
N GLY A 201 -9.66 -10.35 1.05
CA GLY A 201 -9.29 -8.97 1.22
C GLY A 201 -10.39 -7.99 0.81
N ILE A 202 -10.30 -6.75 1.27
CA ILE A 202 -11.20 -5.66 0.86
C ILE A 202 -10.42 -4.69 -0.07
N PRO A 203 -10.72 -4.65 -1.37
CA PRO A 203 -9.99 -3.80 -2.30
C PRO A 203 -10.46 -2.35 -2.24
N GLU A 204 -9.66 -1.46 -2.83
CA GLU A 204 -9.99 -0.04 -3.02
C GLU A 204 -10.27 0.72 -1.71
N ILE A 205 -9.61 0.35 -0.62
CA ILE A 205 -9.65 1.09 0.65
C ILE A 205 -8.37 1.89 0.83
N GLU A 206 -8.53 3.18 1.12
CA GLU A 206 -7.41 4.07 1.38
C GLU A 206 -6.79 3.80 2.76
N ILE A 207 -5.49 3.49 2.77
CA ILE A 207 -4.68 3.30 3.97
C ILE A 207 -3.72 4.47 4.10
N PHE A 208 -3.59 5.02 5.31
CA PHE A 208 -2.78 6.19 5.61
C PHE A 208 -1.52 5.82 6.37
N LEU A 209 -0.41 6.46 6.00
CA LEU A 209 0.85 6.42 6.72
C LEU A 209 1.06 7.75 7.46
N LYS A 210 1.29 7.70 8.77
CA LYS A 210 1.57 8.86 9.61
C LYS A 210 2.93 8.73 10.30
N SER A 211 3.64 9.85 10.42
CA SER A 211 4.87 9.94 11.21
C SER A 211 4.54 9.89 12.70
N LYS A 212 5.13 8.96 13.44
CA LYS A 212 4.96 8.88 14.90
C LYS A 212 5.42 10.14 15.62
N ALA A 213 6.54 10.72 15.17
CA ALA A 213 7.18 11.87 15.82
C ALA A 213 6.36 13.16 15.67
N THR A 214 5.69 13.36 14.54
CA THR A 214 4.98 14.61 14.22
C THR A 214 3.46 14.47 14.20
N ASN A 215 2.94 13.23 14.21
CA ASN A 215 1.53 12.89 14.02
C ASN A 215 0.93 13.42 12.70
N LYS A 216 1.77 13.72 11.70
CA LYS A 216 1.33 14.18 10.38
C LYS A 216 1.16 13.00 9.42
N ILE A 217 0.13 13.07 8.58
CA ILE A 217 -0.01 12.20 7.41
C ILE A 217 1.14 12.48 6.47
N LEU A 218 1.85 11.42 6.09
CA LEU A 218 2.91 11.44 5.11
C LEU A 218 2.35 11.15 3.72
N GLY A 219 1.45 10.17 3.62
CA GLY A 219 0.76 9.79 2.38
C GLY A 219 -0.23 8.67 2.60
N SER A 220 -0.76 8.14 1.50
CA SER A 220 -1.71 7.03 1.48
C SER A 220 -1.49 6.12 0.27
N VAL A 221 -2.02 4.91 0.35
CA VAL A 221 -2.11 3.94 -0.75
C VAL A 221 -3.50 3.30 -0.74
N MET A 222 -3.96 2.83 -1.90
CA MET A 222 -5.19 2.04 -2.00
C MET A 222 -4.85 0.55 -1.87
N THR A 223 -5.72 -0.20 -1.20
CA THR A 223 -5.60 -1.67 -1.15
C THR A 223 -5.85 -2.28 -2.54
N SER A 224 -5.07 -3.31 -2.85
CA SER A 224 -5.16 -4.09 -4.10
C SER A 224 -6.40 -4.99 -4.10
N GLU A 225 -6.65 -5.68 -5.21
CA GLU A 225 -7.81 -6.59 -5.39
C GLU A 225 -7.93 -7.65 -4.28
N ASP A 226 -6.80 -8.13 -3.75
CA ASP A 226 -6.70 -9.09 -2.65
C ASP A 226 -6.65 -8.44 -1.25
N GLY A 227 -6.95 -7.14 -1.17
CA GLY A 227 -6.90 -6.33 0.05
C GLY A 227 -5.49 -6.03 0.57
N SER A 228 -4.43 -6.38 -0.16
CA SER A 228 -3.06 -6.10 0.26
C SER A 228 -2.68 -4.63 0.03
N PHE A 229 -1.78 -4.10 0.86
CA PHE A 229 -1.17 -2.79 0.67
C PHE A 229 0.29 -2.80 1.12
N SER A 230 1.09 -1.86 0.61
CA SER A 230 2.43 -1.62 1.15
C SER A 230 2.91 -0.17 1.01
N PHE A 231 3.83 0.21 1.89
CA PHE A 231 4.52 1.49 1.88
C PHE A 231 6.03 1.27 1.86
N GLN A 232 6.71 1.93 0.94
CA GLN A 232 8.17 2.05 0.98
C GLN A 232 8.54 3.24 1.87
N VAL A 233 9.28 3.00 2.95
CA VAL A 233 9.58 4.04 3.96
C VAL A 233 11.05 4.01 4.36
N LEU A 234 11.50 5.12 4.94
CA LEU A 234 12.73 5.09 5.75
C LEU A 234 12.49 4.35 7.06
N LYS A 235 13.55 3.78 7.63
CA LYS A 235 13.48 3.16 8.96
C LYS A 235 13.10 4.21 10.01
N GLY A 236 12.10 3.89 10.80
CA GLY A 236 11.56 4.75 11.84
C GLY A 236 10.28 4.19 12.46
N GLU A 237 9.55 5.08 13.11
CA GLU A 237 8.28 4.76 13.76
C GLU A 237 7.12 5.45 13.06
N TYR A 238 6.06 4.68 12.82
CA TYR A 238 4.90 5.09 12.04
C TYR A 238 3.60 4.69 12.72
N PHE A 239 2.53 5.38 12.37
CA PHE A 239 1.18 4.84 12.50
C PHE A 239 0.66 4.50 11.11
N VAL A 240 0.08 3.31 10.96
CA VAL A 240 -0.66 2.90 9.77
C VAL A 240 -2.12 2.83 10.14
N GLU A 241 -2.98 3.46 9.34
CA GLU A 241 -4.39 3.67 9.70
C GLU A 241 -5.32 3.44 8.52
N THR A 242 -6.46 2.82 8.80
CA THR A 242 -7.59 2.74 7.89
C THR A 242 -8.62 3.83 8.21
N THR A 243 -9.53 4.12 7.29
CA THR A 243 -10.59 5.13 7.46
C THR A 243 -11.88 4.52 8.02
N ASP A 244 -12.79 5.39 8.45
CA ASP A 244 -14.15 5.01 8.82
C ASP A 244 -15.04 4.71 7.60
N GLU A 245 -14.49 4.61 6.38
CA GLU A 245 -15.27 4.36 5.16
C GLU A 245 -16.04 3.04 5.24
N LEU A 246 -15.37 1.97 5.65
CA LEU A 246 -16.03 0.67 5.83
C LEU A 246 -17.10 0.70 6.91
N LEU A 247 -16.92 1.50 7.97
CA LEU A 247 -17.95 1.68 9.00
C LEU A 247 -19.24 2.31 8.42
N LYS A 248 -19.10 3.20 7.43
CA LYS A 248 -20.25 3.77 6.70
C LYS A 248 -20.93 2.75 5.80
N LEU A 249 -20.17 1.78 5.27
CA LEU A 249 -20.66 0.68 4.42
C LEU A 249 -21.14 -0.55 5.22
N SER A 250 -21.45 -0.37 6.50
CA SER A 250 -22.03 -1.41 7.37
C SER A 250 -21.05 -2.55 7.68
N TYR A 251 -19.76 -2.23 7.70
CA TYR A 251 -18.77 -3.03 8.40
C TYR A 251 -18.57 -2.54 9.84
N LYS A 252 -17.99 -3.41 10.65
CA LYS A 252 -17.50 -3.15 11.99
C LYS A 252 -16.06 -3.64 12.09
N ALA A 253 -15.18 -2.80 12.61
CA ALA A 253 -13.78 -3.18 12.81
C ALA A 253 -13.67 -4.25 13.91
N THR A 254 -12.91 -5.30 13.63
CA THR A 254 -12.56 -6.37 14.59
C THR A 254 -11.13 -6.23 15.11
N THR A 255 -10.34 -5.37 14.47
CA THR A 255 -8.98 -4.98 14.85
C THR A 255 -8.89 -3.47 15.10
N PRO A 256 -7.83 -2.98 15.76
CA PRO A 256 -7.60 -1.54 15.86
C PRO A 256 -7.39 -0.89 14.48
N SER A 257 -8.13 0.17 14.19
CA SER A 257 -8.02 0.91 12.92
C SER A 257 -6.75 1.77 12.78
N SER A 258 -5.90 1.81 13.81
CA SER A 258 -4.60 2.50 13.82
C SER A 258 -3.59 1.64 14.59
N VAL A 259 -2.47 1.32 13.94
CA VAL A 259 -1.42 0.46 14.48
C VAL A 259 -0.11 1.23 14.52
N HIS A 260 0.53 1.26 15.68
CA HIS A 260 1.91 1.75 15.83
C HIS A 260 2.88 0.70 15.32
N PHE A 261 3.78 1.11 14.43
CA PHE A 261 4.74 0.22 13.79
C PHE A 261 6.16 0.78 13.86
N CYS A 262 7.07 0.00 14.42
CA CYS A 262 8.49 0.34 14.55
C CYS A 262 9.29 -0.53 13.57
N THR A 263 9.83 0.06 12.50
CA THR A 263 10.48 -0.72 11.43
C THR A 263 11.82 -1.34 11.85
N ASP A 264 12.42 -0.87 12.96
CA ASP A 264 13.72 -1.36 13.46
C ASP A 264 13.60 -2.66 14.27
N GLU A 265 12.40 -3.02 14.70
CA GLU A 265 12.13 -4.15 15.58
C GLU A 265 11.28 -5.25 14.91
N THR A 266 11.07 -5.16 13.59
CA THR A 266 10.19 -6.10 12.88
C THR A 266 10.87 -7.45 12.69
N ASP A 267 10.08 -8.50 12.83
CA ASP A 267 10.40 -9.86 12.40
C ASP A 267 9.94 -10.14 10.97
N GLY A 268 9.52 -9.10 10.23
CA GLY A 268 8.88 -9.22 8.92
C GLY A 268 7.35 -9.31 8.97
N SER A 269 6.72 -9.12 10.14
CA SER A 269 5.25 -9.09 10.26
C SER A 269 4.59 -7.96 9.47
N CYS A 270 3.50 -8.27 8.79
CA CYS A 270 2.61 -7.30 8.14
C CYS A 270 1.49 -6.83 9.08
N ILE A 271 0.93 -5.65 8.81
CA ILE A 271 -0.16 -5.03 9.58
C ILE A 271 -1.49 -5.41 8.94
N ASN A 272 -2.35 -6.13 9.66
CA ASN A 272 -3.66 -6.52 9.13
C ASN A 272 -4.80 -5.77 9.83
N PHE A 273 -5.80 -5.37 9.05
CA PHE A 273 -7.02 -4.71 9.51
C PHE A 273 -8.24 -5.59 9.19
N GLY A 274 -8.80 -6.23 10.21
CA GLY A 274 -10.00 -7.04 10.11
C GLY A 274 -11.28 -6.22 10.25
N PHE A 275 -12.28 -6.57 9.44
CA PHE A 275 -13.63 -6.01 9.45
C PHE A 275 -14.68 -7.10 9.29
N GLU A 276 -15.68 -7.15 10.17
CA GLU A 276 -16.88 -7.99 10.01
C GLU A 276 -18.03 -7.15 9.45
N ILE A 277 -19.08 -7.79 8.95
CA ILE A 277 -20.34 -7.09 8.62
C ILE A 277 -21.11 -6.77 9.90
N ASP A 278 -21.59 -5.54 10.00
CA ASP A 278 -22.59 -5.13 10.99
C ASP A 278 -23.96 -5.70 10.55
N SER A 279 -24.25 -6.92 10.98
CA SER A 279 -25.47 -7.66 10.65
C SER A 279 -26.75 -6.91 11.04
N GLU A 280 -26.76 -6.19 12.17
CA GLU A 280 -27.91 -5.39 12.59
C GLU A 280 -28.18 -4.23 11.63
N LYS A 281 -27.12 -3.45 11.33
CA LYS A 281 -27.20 -2.31 10.42
C LYS A 281 -27.57 -2.76 9.00
N THR A 282 -26.93 -3.82 8.52
CA THR A 282 -27.16 -4.42 7.21
C THR A 282 -28.59 -4.94 7.07
N THR A 283 -29.09 -5.70 8.05
CA THR A 283 -30.48 -6.17 8.08
C THR A 283 -31.46 -5.02 7.95
N ARG A 284 -31.22 -3.93 8.70
CA ARG A 284 -32.08 -2.74 8.67
C ARG A 284 -32.04 -2.06 7.31
N GLU A 285 -30.86 -1.85 6.73
CA GLU A 285 -30.70 -1.19 5.44
C GLU A 285 -31.37 -1.94 4.28
N LEU A 286 -31.26 -3.27 4.28
CA LEU A 286 -31.94 -4.13 3.30
C LEU A 286 -33.46 -4.10 3.46
N LYS A 287 -33.97 -4.15 4.71
CA LYS A 287 -35.41 -4.08 4.99
C LYS A 287 -36.03 -2.72 4.69
N GLU A 288 -35.30 -1.65 4.92
CA GLU A 288 -35.74 -0.28 4.67
C GLU A 288 -35.57 0.13 3.20
N GLY A 289 -34.95 -0.71 2.36
CA GLY A 289 -34.66 -0.41 0.96
C GLY A 289 -33.60 0.68 0.78
N ILE A 290 -32.77 0.92 1.79
CA ILE A 290 -31.60 1.81 1.70
C ILE A 290 -30.55 1.18 0.77
N VAL A 291 -30.37 -0.13 0.90
CA VAL A 291 -29.61 -0.94 -0.08
C VAL A 291 -30.62 -1.65 -0.96
N GLU A 292 -30.69 -1.25 -2.23
CA GLU A 292 -31.52 -1.92 -3.23
C GLU A 292 -30.91 -3.27 -3.62
N GLY A 293 -31.74 -4.20 -4.09
CA GLY A 293 -31.23 -5.50 -4.53
C GLY A 293 -32.17 -6.29 -5.44
N THR A 294 -31.59 -7.11 -6.30
CA THR A 294 -32.26 -7.99 -7.29
C THR A 294 -32.39 -9.43 -6.83
N ALA A 295 -32.02 -9.71 -5.57
CA ALA A 295 -32.15 -11.03 -4.96
C ALA A 295 -33.62 -11.48 -4.92
N GLU A 296 -33.80 -12.77 -5.15
CA GLU A 296 -35.08 -13.47 -5.13
C GLU A 296 -35.19 -14.36 -3.91
N CYS A 297 -36.43 -14.62 -3.50
CA CYS A 297 -36.72 -15.40 -2.31
C CYS A 297 -36.52 -16.92 -2.54
N THR A 298 -36.54 -17.70 -1.46
CA THR A 298 -36.37 -19.17 -1.55
C THR A 298 -37.39 -19.84 -2.47
N ASP A 299 -38.63 -19.37 -2.50
CA ASP A 299 -39.69 -19.99 -3.32
C ASP A 299 -39.38 -19.85 -4.82
N TYR A 300 -38.79 -18.72 -5.24
CA TYR A 300 -38.30 -18.56 -6.60
C TYR A 300 -37.25 -19.62 -6.94
N TRP A 301 -36.23 -19.78 -6.09
CA TRP A 301 -35.16 -20.74 -6.32
C TRP A 301 -35.64 -22.19 -6.28
N VAL A 302 -36.58 -22.50 -5.40
CA VAL A 302 -37.29 -23.78 -5.39
C VAL A 302 -37.95 -24.05 -6.74
N ASP A 303 -38.64 -23.07 -7.33
CA ASP A 303 -39.28 -23.23 -8.63
C ASP A 303 -38.23 -23.40 -9.73
N GLN A 304 -37.14 -22.62 -9.71
CA GLN A 304 -36.04 -22.79 -10.66
C GLN A 304 -35.44 -24.20 -10.62
N LEU A 305 -35.25 -24.78 -9.43
CA LEU A 305 -34.72 -26.15 -9.28
C LEU A 305 -35.72 -27.24 -9.67
N ASN A 306 -37.04 -27.02 -9.51
CA ASN A 306 -38.06 -28.01 -9.91
C ASN A 306 -38.35 -27.98 -11.41
N TYR A 307 -38.18 -26.82 -12.05
CA TYR A 307 -38.61 -26.57 -13.42
C TYR A 307 -37.45 -26.24 -14.37
N CYS A 308 -36.19 -26.42 -13.94
CA CYS A 308 -35.02 -26.21 -14.79
C CYS A 308 -35.11 -27.01 -16.09
N GLY A 309 -34.82 -26.36 -17.22
CA GLY A 309 -34.93 -26.96 -18.56
C GLY A 309 -36.36 -27.13 -19.09
N SER A 310 -37.38 -26.64 -18.36
CA SER A 310 -38.76 -26.57 -18.83
C SER A 310 -39.15 -25.14 -19.23
N SER A 311 -40.30 -24.96 -19.88
CA SER A 311 -40.83 -23.64 -20.23
C SER A 311 -41.30 -22.80 -19.02
N LYS A 312 -41.21 -23.34 -17.79
CA LYS A 312 -41.62 -22.67 -16.55
C LYS A 312 -40.44 -22.19 -15.70
N GLY A 313 -39.21 -22.59 -16.04
CA GLY A 313 -37.99 -22.11 -15.39
C GLY A 313 -37.29 -21.07 -16.26
N ASP A 314 -36.55 -20.19 -15.60
CA ASP A 314 -35.70 -19.18 -16.24
C ASP A 314 -34.33 -19.75 -16.64
N TYR A 315 -33.92 -20.86 -16.01
CA TYR A 315 -32.62 -21.50 -16.20
C TYR A 315 -32.74 -22.92 -16.75
N THR A 316 -31.73 -23.31 -17.53
CA THR A 316 -31.52 -24.71 -17.96
C THR A 316 -31.02 -25.57 -16.79
N GLU A 317 -31.12 -26.90 -16.94
CA GLU A 317 -30.56 -27.82 -15.94
C GLU A 317 -29.02 -27.67 -15.86
N GLU A 318 -28.36 -27.45 -17.00
CA GLU A 318 -26.91 -27.22 -17.06
C GLU A 318 -26.48 -25.96 -16.29
N GLU A 319 -27.21 -24.86 -16.43
CA GLU A 319 -26.93 -23.60 -15.70
C GLU A 319 -27.09 -23.79 -14.19
N ILE A 320 -28.18 -24.42 -13.73
CA ILE A 320 -28.39 -24.72 -12.30
C ILE A 320 -27.28 -25.62 -11.76
N LEU A 321 -26.87 -26.65 -12.51
CA LEU A 321 -25.77 -27.52 -12.10
C LEU A 321 -24.45 -26.75 -12.01
N GLU A 322 -24.24 -25.73 -12.85
CA GLU A 322 -23.06 -24.89 -12.77
C GLU A 322 -23.09 -23.94 -11.57
N PHE A 323 -24.25 -23.35 -11.25
CA PHE A 323 -24.43 -22.58 -10.01
C PHE A 323 -24.11 -23.41 -8.77
N LEU A 324 -24.66 -24.62 -8.68
CA LEU A 324 -24.41 -25.51 -7.52
C LEU A 324 -22.94 -25.95 -7.42
N LYS A 325 -22.24 -26.12 -8.54
CA LYS A 325 -20.78 -26.39 -8.53
C LYS A 325 -19.95 -25.17 -8.12
N GLN A 326 -20.39 -23.97 -8.49
CA GLN A 326 -19.74 -22.73 -8.05
C GLN A 326 -19.89 -22.58 -6.54
N ILE A 327 -21.09 -22.86 -6.00
CA ILE A 327 -21.37 -22.86 -4.57
C ILE A 327 -20.46 -23.82 -3.80
N GLU A 328 -20.29 -25.08 -4.25
CA GLU A 328 -19.37 -26.05 -3.60
C GLU A 328 -17.89 -25.61 -3.57
N LYS A 329 -17.55 -24.56 -4.31
CA LYS A 329 -16.20 -23.99 -4.42
C LYS A 329 -16.15 -22.54 -3.93
N LEU A 330 -17.26 -22.01 -3.44
CA LEU A 330 -17.37 -20.63 -3.02
C LEU A 330 -16.70 -20.53 -1.64
N LEU A 331 -15.71 -19.64 -1.52
CA LEU A 331 -15.12 -19.07 -0.29
C LEU A 331 -14.71 -20.07 0.83
N LEU A 332 -15.63 -20.86 1.41
CA LEU A 332 -15.36 -21.99 2.30
C LEU A 332 -15.77 -23.35 1.69
N THR A 333 -15.02 -24.42 1.99
CA THR A 333 -15.35 -25.78 1.47
C THR A 333 -16.63 -26.37 2.08
N GLU A 334 -17.09 -25.78 3.18
CA GLU A 334 -18.32 -26.13 3.89
C GLU A 334 -19.10 -24.80 4.05
N PRO A 335 -20.44 -24.79 4.13
CA PRO A 335 -21.32 -25.88 4.56
C PRO A 335 -21.92 -26.74 3.45
N PHE A 336 -21.76 -26.39 2.17
CA PHE A 336 -22.46 -27.07 1.08
C PHE A 336 -21.57 -27.99 0.24
N GLN A 337 -21.82 -29.28 0.36
CA GLN A 337 -21.29 -30.33 -0.49
C GLN A 337 -22.46 -31.20 -1.00
N PHE A 338 -23.02 -30.87 -2.17
CA PHE A 338 -24.25 -31.50 -2.67
C PHE A 338 -24.03 -32.90 -3.28
N GLY A 339 -22.79 -33.28 -3.57
CA GLY A 339 -22.43 -34.59 -4.10
C GLY A 339 -22.96 -34.85 -5.52
N ASN A 340 -23.34 -36.10 -5.81
CA ASN A 340 -23.74 -36.54 -7.17
C ASN A 340 -25.19 -36.19 -7.53
N LYS A 341 -26.04 -35.84 -6.55
CA LYS A 341 -27.46 -35.53 -6.75
C LYS A 341 -27.76 -34.06 -6.41
N LYS A 342 -26.97 -33.16 -7.01
CA LYS A 342 -26.89 -31.75 -6.60
C LYS A 342 -28.25 -31.07 -6.43
N ILE A 343 -29.10 -31.12 -7.46
CA ILE A 343 -30.43 -30.49 -7.45
C ILE A 343 -31.32 -31.06 -6.34
N LYS A 344 -31.29 -32.38 -6.13
CA LYS A 344 -32.10 -33.03 -5.08
C LYS A 344 -31.65 -32.59 -3.69
N THR A 345 -30.34 -32.57 -3.44
CA THR A 345 -29.78 -32.17 -2.15
C THR A 345 -30.02 -30.68 -1.87
N ALA A 346 -29.87 -29.82 -2.89
CA ALA A 346 -30.22 -28.40 -2.77
C ALA A 346 -31.71 -28.20 -2.46
N LEU A 347 -32.62 -28.94 -3.11
CA LEU A 347 -34.05 -28.89 -2.80
C LEU A 347 -34.38 -29.35 -1.37
N GLU A 348 -33.65 -30.34 -0.83
CA GLU A 348 -33.81 -30.80 0.56
C GLU A 348 -33.39 -29.72 1.58
N ILE A 349 -32.36 -28.93 1.26
CA ILE A 349 -31.92 -27.79 2.08
C ILE A 349 -32.90 -26.62 1.99
N LEU A 350 -33.37 -26.28 0.78
CA LEU A 350 -34.32 -25.17 0.57
C LEU A 350 -35.73 -25.47 1.13
N LYS A 351 -36.07 -26.75 1.27
CA LYS A 351 -37.34 -27.24 1.86
C LYS A 351 -37.05 -28.12 3.07
N PRO A 352 -36.51 -27.54 4.17
CA PRO A 352 -36.19 -28.33 5.34
C PRO A 352 -37.46 -28.97 5.92
N VAL A 353 -37.32 -30.18 6.44
CA VAL A 353 -38.43 -30.92 7.06
C VAL A 353 -38.67 -30.42 8.49
N GLY A 354 -37.64 -29.88 9.14
CA GLY A 354 -37.71 -29.27 10.45
C GLY A 354 -37.77 -27.74 10.42
N THR A 355 -37.81 -27.16 11.62
CA THR A 355 -37.77 -25.71 11.87
C THR A 355 -36.63 -25.35 12.82
N SER A 356 -35.55 -26.12 12.80
CA SER A 356 -34.39 -25.79 13.63
C SER A 356 -33.71 -24.52 13.11
N GLU A 357 -33.09 -23.75 14.00
CA GLU A 357 -32.42 -22.48 13.65
C GLU A 357 -31.35 -22.70 12.58
N ILE A 358 -30.57 -23.79 12.68
CA ILE A 358 -29.55 -24.15 11.69
C ILE A 358 -30.14 -24.54 10.33
N GLU A 359 -31.28 -25.24 10.28
CA GLU A 359 -31.96 -25.55 9.02
C GLU A 359 -32.49 -24.28 8.35
N MET A 360 -33.04 -23.35 9.13
CA MET A 360 -33.50 -22.05 8.64
C MET A 360 -32.33 -21.22 8.12
N PHE A 361 -31.22 -21.19 8.86
CA PHE A 361 -29.99 -20.54 8.44
C PHE A 361 -29.47 -21.09 7.12
N LEU A 362 -29.28 -22.41 7.02
CA LEU A 362 -28.76 -23.05 5.80
C LEU A 362 -29.69 -22.85 4.60
N LYS A 363 -31.01 -22.83 4.82
CA LYS A 363 -31.98 -22.49 3.77
C LYS A 363 -31.75 -21.06 3.25
N GLU A 364 -31.63 -20.08 4.13
CA GLU A 364 -31.44 -18.68 3.74
C GLU A 364 -30.04 -18.45 3.15
N LEU A 365 -29.01 -19.14 3.65
CA LEU A 365 -27.65 -19.08 3.11
C LEU A 365 -27.59 -19.63 1.68
N LEU A 366 -28.13 -20.83 1.44
CA LEU A 366 -28.17 -21.40 0.09
C LEU A 366 -28.99 -20.53 -0.87
N THR A 367 -30.07 -19.91 -0.39
CA THR A 367 -30.86 -18.96 -1.18
C THR A 367 -30.01 -17.74 -1.58
N ALA A 368 -29.23 -17.18 -0.65
CA ALA A 368 -28.37 -16.03 -0.91
C ALA A 368 -27.23 -16.38 -1.88
N GLU A 369 -26.59 -17.53 -1.72
CA GLU A 369 -25.54 -17.99 -2.62
C GLU A 369 -26.06 -18.20 -4.05
N LEU A 370 -27.24 -18.81 -4.21
CA LEU A 370 -27.90 -18.96 -5.52
C LEU A 370 -28.17 -17.59 -6.17
N ASN A 371 -28.60 -16.60 -5.38
CA ASN A 371 -28.70 -15.23 -5.86
C ASN A 371 -27.35 -14.72 -6.38
N VAL A 372 -26.28 -14.82 -5.59
CA VAL A 372 -24.97 -14.28 -5.97
C VAL A 372 -24.38 -14.96 -7.21
N VAL A 373 -24.35 -16.30 -7.27
CA VAL A 373 -23.79 -17.03 -8.43
C VAL A 373 -24.60 -16.84 -9.72
N SER A 374 -25.87 -16.44 -9.59
CA SER A 374 -26.73 -16.08 -10.72
C SER A 374 -26.72 -14.59 -11.09
N ARG A 375 -25.80 -13.80 -10.50
CA ARG A 375 -25.66 -12.35 -10.68
C ARG A 375 -26.85 -11.53 -10.17
N ARG A 376 -27.42 -11.95 -9.04
CA ARG A 376 -28.44 -11.22 -8.28
C ARG A 376 -27.89 -10.88 -6.89
N GLY A 377 -28.35 -9.79 -6.30
CA GLY A 377 -27.91 -9.39 -4.97
C GLY A 377 -28.11 -7.91 -4.70
N ALA A 378 -27.34 -7.38 -3.75
CA ALA A 378 -27.30 -5.95 -3.46
C ALA A 378 -26.72 -5.18 -4.65
N LEU A 379 -27.25 -3.97 -4.84
CA LEU A 379 -26.81 -3.03 -5.85
C LEU A 379 -26.11 -1.83 -5.20
N ARG A 380 -25.21 -1.20 -5.95
CA ARG A 380 -24.67 0.12 -5.64
C ARG A 380 -24.92 1.07 -6.80
N GLU A 381 -25.12 2.35 -6.48
CA GLU A 381 -25.19 3.41 -7.49
C GLU A 381 -23.78 3.94 -7.77
N VAL A 382 -23.34 3.85 -9.03
CA VAL A 382 -22.10 4.44 -9.53
C VAL A 382 -22.47 5.36 -10.68
N ASP A 383 -22.18 6.66 -10.52
CA ASP A 383 -22.47 7.70 -11.52
C ASP A 383 -23.93 7.69 -12.05
N GLY A 384 -24.89 7.38 -11.18
CA GLY A 384 -26.32 7.33 -11.53
C GLY A 384 -26.79 6.01 -12.14
N VAL A 385 -25.95 4.98 -12.18
CA VAL A 385 -26.27 3.63 -12.67
C VAL A 385 -26.17 2.62 -11.54
N PHE A 386 -27.20 1.79 -11.38
CA PHE A 386 -27.17 0.68 -10.44
C PHE A 386 -26.45 -0.53 -11.04
N GLU A 387 -25.43 -1.01 -10.35
CA GLU A 387 -24.68 -2.23 -10.69
C GLU A 387 -24.62 -3.18 -9.50
N ILE A 388 -24.34 -4.47 -9.76
CA ILE A 388 -24.19 -5.48 -8.70
C ILE A 388 -23.01 -5.12 -7.80
N TRP A 389 -23.26 -5.08 -6.50
CA TRP A 389 -22.25 -4.76 -5.51
C TRP A 389 -21.49 -6.02 -5.07
N ASP A 390 -20.63 -6.54 -5.95
CA ASP A 390 -19.95 -7.84 -5.77
C ASP A 390 -19.24 -7.96 -4.41
N ASN A 391 -18.45 -6.96 -3.99
CA ASN A 391 -17.73 -7.01 -2.71
C ASN A 391 -18.68 -7.06 -1.49
N TYR A 392 -19.81 -6.37 -1.53
CA TYR A 392 -20.81 -6.41 -0.47
C TYR A 392 -21.47 -7.77 -0.38
N ASN A 393 -21.88 -8.31 -1.53
CA ASN A 393 -22.49 -9.63 -1.63
C ASN A 393 -21.54 -10.73 -1.15
N GLN A 394 -20.27 -10.68 -1.57
CA GLN A 394 -19.24 -11.62 -1.14
C GLN A 394 -18.97 -11.52 0.36
N ALA A 395 -18.86 -10.31 0.91
CA ALA A 395 -18.64 -10.13 2.34
C ALA A 395 -19.79 -10.71 3.17
N LEU A 396 -21.03 -10.52 2.72
CA LEU A 396 -22.21 -11.08 3.37
C LEU A 396 -22.15 -12.60 3.38
N LEU A 397 -21.82 -13.22 2.25
CA LEU A 397 -21.66 -14.66 2.17
C LEU A 397 -20.49 -15.18 3.02
N ILE A 398 -19.33 -14.53 2.98
CA ILE A 398 -18.14 -14.92 3.78
C ILE A 398 -18.48 -14.93 5.27
N HIS A 399 -19.10 -13.86 5.77
CA HIS A 399 -19.52 -13.77 7.16
C HIS A 399 -20.50 -14.90 7.51
N CYS A 400 -21.51 -15.14 6.68
CA CYS A 400 -22.52 -16.15 6.95
C CYS A 400 -21.94 -17.58 6.83
N GLU A 401 -21.16 -17.90 5.81
CA GLU A 401 -20.52 -19.20 5.67
C GLU A 401 -19.60 -19.52 6.86
N ALA A 402 -18.87 -18.53 7.40
CA ALA A 402 -18.08 -18.70 8.61
C ALA A 402 -18.94 -19.06 9.83
N VAL A 403 -20.07 -18.36 10.02
CA VAL A 403 -21.06 -18.71 11.05
C VAL A 403 -21.58 -20.13 10.85
N GLY A 404 -21.91 -20.50 9.60
CA GLY A 404 -22.35 -21.85 9.25
C GLY A 404 -21.31 -22.93 9.57
N CYS A 405 -20.05 -22.69 9.23
CA CYS A 405 -18.96 -23.62 9.50
C CYS A 405 -18.70 -23.79 11.01
N GLU A 406 -18.80 -22.72 11.79
CA GLU A 406 -18.63 -22.77 13.25
C GLU A 406 -19.74 -23.59 13.90
N GLU A 407 -21.00 -23.35 13.51
CA GLU A 407 -22.17 -24.07 14.02
C GLU A 407 -22.19 -25.55 13.63
N LEU A 408 -21.70 -25.88 12.43
CA LEU A 408 -21.58 -27.27 11.98
C LEU A 408 -20.31 -27.97 12.52
N GLY A 409 -19.37 -27.22 13.10
CA GLY A 409 -18.08 -27.74 13.56
C GLY A 409 -17.20 -28.22 12.41
N THR A 410 -17.32 -27.60 11.24
CA THR A 410 -16.66 -28.01 9.99
C THR A 410 -15.56 -27.06 9.53
N CYS A 411 -15.28 -25.98 10.26
CA CYS A 411 -14.15 -25.09 9.98
C CYS A 411 -12.84 -25.89 9.84
N GLY A 412 -12.19 -25.81 8.68
CA GLY A 412 -10.86 -26.37 8.49
C GLY A 412 -9.84 -25.55 9.28
N GLU A 413 -9.46 -26.00 10.48
CA GLU A 413 -8.36 -25.37 11.22
C GLU A 413 -7.06 -25.48 10.42
N GLY A 414 -6.47 -24.33 10.10
CA GLY A 414 -5.01 -24.24 10.01
C GLY A 414 -4.43 -24.74 11.33
N VAL A 415 -3.50 -25.69 11.25
CA VAL A 415 -2.88 -26.33 12.41
C VAL A 415 -2.25 -25.27 13.32
N ASN A 416 -2.91 -24.95 14.43
CA ASN A 416 -2.42 -24.48 15.73
C ASN A 416 -3.35 -23.40 16.32
N ASP A 417 -4.48 -23.78 16.94
CA ASP A 417 -4.96 -23.11 18.15
C ASP A 417 -6.05 -23.89 18.88
N ARG A 418 -5.67 -25.08 19.35
CA ARG A 418 -6.46 -25.76 20.38
C ARG A 418 -6.08 -25.25 21.75
N HIS A 419 -6.75 -24.21 22.25
CA HIS A 419 -6.88 -23.97 23.70
C HIS A 419 -8.33 -23.66 24.10
N SER A 420 -9.07 -24.74 24.35
CA SER A 420 -10.10 -24.93 25.39
C SER A 420 -10.66 -23.69 26.11
N ILE A 421 -11.93 -23.31 25.89
CA ILE A 421 -12.77 -22.69 26.93
C ILE A 421 -14.26 -23.13 26.85
N SER A 422 -14.67 -23.89 27.86
CA SER A 422 -15.96 -23.89 28.59
C SER A 422 -17.29 -23.67 27.80
N GLN A 423 -18.04 -24.77 27.65
CA GLN A 423 -19.45 -24.82 27.26
C GLN A 423 -20.37 -24.27 28.36
N SER A 424 -20.71 -22.98 28.27
CA SER A 424 -22.00 -22.44 28.75
C SER A 424 -22.25 -21.00 28.30
N ALA A 425 -21.20 -20.21 28.10
CA ALA A 425 -21.27 -18.85 27.55
C ALA A 425 -21.17 -18.86 26.01
N GLY A 426 -20.28 -19.70 25.44
CA GLY A 426 -20.14 -19.86 23.99
C GLY A 426 -21.44 -20.29 23.29
N SER A 427 -22.19 -21.22 23.88
CA SER A 427 -23.46 -21.71 23.30
C SER A 427 -24.57 -20.64 23.21
N ARG A 428 -24.58 -19.60 24.06
CA ARG A 428 -25.55 -18.50 23.97
C ARG A 428 -25.14 -17.43 22.95
N ILE A 429 -23.85 -17.16 22.84
CA ILE A 429 -23.29 -16.19 21.87
C ILE A 429 -23.40 -16.74 20.44
N MET A 430 -23.09 -18.03 20.26
CA MET A 430 -23.24 -18.81 19.02
C MET A 430 -24.68 -18.73 18.47
N ASN A 431 -25.66 -19.06 19.31
CA ASN A 431 -27.08 -18.97 18.96
C ASN A 431 -27.51 -17.54 18.53
N THR A 432 -26.91 -16.50 19.12
CA THR A 432 -27.20 -15.10 18.76
C THR A 432 -26.66 -14.76 17.37
N ARG A 433 -25.40 -15.12 17.06
CA ARG A 433 -24.79 -14.90 15.72
C ARG A 433 -25.54 -15.64 14.62
N LEU A 434 -25.92 -16.89 14.86
CA LEU A 434 -26.71 -17.68 13.90
C LEU A 434 -28.05 -17.01 13.56
N ILE A 435 -28.75 -16.49 14.57
CA ILE A 435 -30.03 -15.78 14.38
C ILE A 435 -29.82 -14.46 13.64
N GLU A 436 -28.79 -13.68 13.99
CA GLU A 436 -28.47 -12.42 13.32
C GLU A 436 -28.10 -12.62 11.85
N ALA A 437 -27.26 -13.62 11.55
CA ALA A 437 -26.90 -13.99 10.19
C ALA A 437 -28.14 -14.48 9.41
N THR A 438 -29.00 -15.30 10.01
CA THR A 438 -30.27 -15.74 9.40
C THR A 438 -31.18 -14.55 9.06
N ASN A 439 -31.32 -13.58 9.97
CA ASN A 439 -32.12 -12.38 9.75
C ASN A 439 -31.55 -11.50 8.62
N THR A 440 -30.22 -11.42 8.54
CA THR A 440 -29.50 -10.70 7.50
C THR A 440 -29.71 -11.34 6.14
N LEU A 441 -29.52 -12.65 6.04
CA LEU A 441 -29.77 -13.42 4.82
C LEU A 441 -31.24 -13.33 4.40
N SER A 442 -32.18 -13.40 5.35
CA SER A 442 -33.60 -13.27 5.04
C SER A 442 -33.98 -11.88 4.51
N ALA A 443 -33.34 -10.82 5.05
CA ALA A 443 -33.49 -9.47 4.51
C ALA A 443 -32.90 -9.37 3.10
N PHE A 444 -31.71 -9.94 2.87
CA PHE A 444 -31.04 -9.99 1.57
C PHE A 444 -31.89 -10.71 0.51
N ASN A 445 -32.41 -11.89 0.84
CA ASN A 445 -33.24 -12.72 -0.04
C ASN A 445 -34.66 -12.17 -0.24
N GLY A 446 -35.06 -11.12 0.49
CA GLY A 446 -36.44 -10.62 0.47
C GLY A 446 -37.48 -11.59 1.05
N THR A 447 -37.07 -12.63 1.79
CA THR A 447 -37.96 -13.62 2.42
C THR A 447 -38.66 -13.08 3.68
N GLY A 448 -38.15 -11.98 4.24
CA GLY A 448 -38.64 -11.36 5.49
C GLY A 448 -39.88 -10.47 5.37
N GLY A 449 -40.47 -10.34 4.18
CA GLY A 449 -41.75 -9.66 3.98
C GLY A 449 -41.75 -8.17 4.35
N ILE A 450 -41.15 -7.33 3.51
CA ILE A 450 -41.65 -6.02 3.06
C ILE A 450 -40.84 -5.71 1.78
N ARG A 451 -41.46 -5.90 0.63
CA ARG A 451 -41.15 -5.16 -0.60
C ARG A 451 -42.50 -4.74 -1.17
N ASN A 452 -42.75 -3.44 -1.18
CA ASN A 452 -43.98 -2.85 -1.75
C ASN A 452 -43.93 -2.87 -3.27
#